data_AF-A0A1C5ZM21-F1
#
_entry.id   AF-A0A1C5ZM21-F1
#
_cell.length_a   1.000
_cell.length_b   1.000
_cell.length_c   1.000
_cell.angle_alpha   90.00
_cell.angle_beta   90.00
_cell.angle_gamma   90.00
#
_symmetry.space_group_name_H-M   'P 1'
#
loop_
_entity.id
_entity.type
_entity.pdbx_description
1 polymer ?
#
loop_
_entity_poly.entity_id
_entity_poly.type
_entity_poly.pdbx_seq_one_letter_code
_entity_poly.pdbx_strand_id
1 'polypeptide(L)' 'MSGNIKGIFYGVSTGPGDPELMTVKAVRILKEADVIAAARVMGKQETALEIAKQAVCREKSSRTVFWKTRLMDISQL' A
#
# COMPACT_ATOMS: atom_id res chain seq x y z
N MET A 1 15.15 26.64 11.03
CA MET A 1 15.90 25.50 10.47
C MET A 1 14.89 24.55 9.83
N SER A 2 14.75 24.57 8.49
CA SER A 2 13.92 23.58 7.80
C SER A 2 14.75 22.30 7.65
N GLY A 3 14.73 21.45 8.68
CA GLY A 3 15.37 20.14 8.59
C GLY A 3 14.70 19.34 7.47
N ASN A 4 15.48 18.87 6.50
CA ASN A 4 15.00 17.96 5.47
C ASN A 4 14.76 16.59 6.12
N ILE A 5 13.58 16.40 6.74
CA ILE A 5 13.21 15.14 7.39
C ILE A 5 12.97 14.12 6.27
N LYS A 6 13.96 13.27 6.02
CA LYS A 6 13.87 12.19 5.04
C LYS A 6 13.25 10.96 5.71
N GLY A 7 12.13 10.49 5.18
CA GLY A 7 11.57 9.19 5.53
C GLY A 7 12.24 8.04 4.79
N ILE A 8 11.91 6.80 5.17
CA ILE A 8 12.32 5.58 4.44
C ILE A 8 11.13 5.06 3.66
N PHE A 9 11.33 4.81 2.36
CA PHE A 9 10.32 4.18 1.51
C PHE A 9 10.62 2.69 1.33
N TYR A 10 9.66 1.83 1.66
CA TYR A 10 9.76 0.38 1.48
C TYR A 10 8.82 -0.07 0.36
N GLY A 11 9.35 -0.79 -0.63
CA GLY A 11 8.54 -1.61 -1.53
C GLY A 11 8.20 -2.93 -0.87
N VAL A 12 6.91 -3.19 -0.62
CA VAL A 12 6.44 -4.40 0.07
C VAL A 12 5.49 -5.17 -0.83
N SER A 13 5.77 -6.45 -1.05
CA SER A 13 4.88 -7.37 -1.78
C SER A 13 3.84 -7.99 -0.83
N THR A 14 2.63 -8.21 -1.34
CA THR A 14 1.52 -8.87 -0.62
C THR A 14 1.46 -10.38 -0.90
N GLY A 15 2.41 -10.93 -1.66
CA GLY A 15 2.37 -12.32 -2.09
C GLY A 15 1.36 -12.57 -3.23
N PRO A 16 1.07 -13.84 -3.53
CA PRO A 16 0.28 -14.22 -4.71
C PRO A 16 -1.24 -14.02 -4.56
N GLY A 17 -1.76 -13.82 -3.35
CA GLY A 17 -3.20 -13.68 -3.12
C GLY A 17 -3.66 -14.06 -1.73
N ASP A 18 -3.08 -15.13 -1.17
CA ASP A 18 -3.43 -15.61 0.16
C ASP A 18 -2.71 -14.78 1.24
N PRO A 19 -3.43 -14.17 2.21
CA PRO A 19 -2.83 -13.42 3.31
C PRO A 19 -1.81 -14.22 4.13
N GLU A 20 -2.00 -15.54 4.29
CA GLU A 20 -1.08 -16.39 5.06
C GLU A 20 0.28 -16.56 4.37
N LEU A 21 0.36 -16.29 3.06
CA LEU A 21 1.59 -16.34 2.29
C LEU A 21 2.39 -15.03 2.32
N MET A 22 1.93 -14.02 3.07
CA MET A 22 2.74 -12.82 3.32
C MET A 22 3.91 -13.14 4.24
N THR A 23 5.09 -12.65 3.87
CA THR A 23 6.28 -12.83 4.72
C THR A 23 6.12 -12.10 6.06
N VAL A 24 6.68 -12.67 7.12
CA VAL A 24 6.73 -12.05 8.45
C VAL A 24 7.36 -10.64 8.40
N LYS A 25 8.36 -10.44 7.54
CA LYS A 25 9.00 -9.12 7.34
C LYS A 25 8.05 -8.10 6.71
N ALA A 26 7.26 -8.50 5.71
CA ALA A 26 6.25 -7.63 5.09
C ALA A 26 5.21 -7.20 6.13
N VAL A 27 4.67 -8.14 6.90
CA VAL A 27 3.71 -7.86 7.97
C VAL A 27 4.31 -6.90 9.01
N ARG A 28 5.56 -7.10 9.44
CA ARG A 28 6.23 -6.20 10.39
C ARG A 28 6.38 -4.78 9.85
N ILE A 29 6.86 -4.62 8.62
CA ILE A 29 7.02 -3.29 7.98
C ILE A 29 5.67 -2.58 7.88
N LEU A 30 4.61 -3.28 7.45
CA LEU A 30 3.27 -2.70 7.37
C LEU A 30 2.69 -2.33 8.75
N LYS A 31 3.07 -3.06 9.81
CA LYS A 31 2.76 -2.71 11.20
C LYS A 31 3.59 -1.55 11.75
N GLU A 32 4.70 -1.19 11.15
CA GLU A 32 5.52 -0.07 11.63
C GLU A 32 5.30 1.21 10.79
N ALA A 33 4.81 1.05 9.56
CA ALA A 33 4.59 2.16 8.64
C ALA A 33 3.53 3.17 9.13
N ASP A 34 3.90 4.46 9.12
CA ASP A 34 2.99 5.57 9.37
C ASP A 34 1.98 5.75 8.22
N VAL A 35 2.44 5.52 6.99
CA VAL A 35 1.67 5.70 5.75
C VAL A 35 1.80 4.45 4.87
N ILE A 36 0.66 3.99 4.34
CA ILE A 36 0.61 2.89 3.37
C ILE A 36 0.04 3.44 2.06
N ALA A 37 0.79 3.24 0.98
CA ALA A 37 0.35 3.51 -0.38
C ALA A 37 0.01 2.20 -1.07
N ALA A 38 -1.20 2.09 -1.60
CA ALA A 38 -1.66 0.91 -2.33
C ALA A 38 -2.15 1.30 -3.73
N ALA A 39 -1.86 0.44 -4.72
CA ALA A 39 -2.34 0.64 -6.07
C ALA A 39 -3.84 0.32 -6.15
N ARG A 40 -4.61 1.23 -6.75
CA ARG A 40 -6.04 1.05 -7.04
C ARG A 40 -6.27 1.15 -8.54
N VAL A 41 -6.96 0.16 -9.11
CA VAL A 41 -7.48 0.25 -10.48
C VAL A 41 -8.95 0.66 -10.42
N MET A 42 -9.35 1.64 -11.23
CA MET A 42 -10.74 2.11 -11.30
C MET A 42 -11.69 0.95 -11.65
N GLY A 43 -12.79 0.85 -10.90
CA GLY A 43 -13.78 -0.21 -11.08
C GLY A 43 -13.36 -1.60 -10.58
N LYS A 44 -12.16 -1.76 -10.00
CA LYS A 44 -11.72 -3.02 -9.37
C LYS A 44 -11.47 -2.83 -7.87
N GLN A 45 -11.65 -3.93 -7.14
CA GLN A 45 -11.30 -4.00 -5.71
C GLN A 45 -9.78 -3.89 -5.55
N GLU A 46 -9.34 -3.28 -4.45
CA GLU A 46 -7.91 -3.10 -4.13
C GLU A 46 -7.33 -4.39 -3.56
N THR A 47 -7.15 -5.40 -4.41
CA THR A 47 -6.77 -6.76 -4.00
C THR A 47 -5.54 -6.77 -3.09
N ALA A 48 -4.47 -6.06 -3.44
CA ALA A 48 -3.26 -6.00 -2.62
C ALA A 48 -3.52 -5.38 -1.23
N LEU A 49 -4.32 -4.31 -1.15
CA LEU A 49 -4.64 -3.68 0.13
C LEU A 49 -5.46 -4.61 1.02
N GLU A 50 -6.43 -5.31 0.47
CA GLU A 50 -7.28 -6.24 1.25
C GLU A 50 -6.49 -7.44 1.76
N ILE A 51 -5.60 -8.01 0.95
CA ILE A 51 -4.68 -9.08 1.40
C ILE A 51 -3.82 -8.59 2.56
N ALA A 52 -3.21 -7.40 2.39
CA ALA A 52 -2.38 -6.80 3.42
C ALA A 52 -3.15 -6.53 4.72
N LYS A 53 -4.39 -6.05 4.64
CA LYS A 53 -5.26 -5.82 5.82
C LYS A 53 -5.55 -7.11 6.57
N GLN A 54 -5.88 -8.19 5.86
CA GLN A 54 -6.16 -9.49 6.45
C GLN A 54 -4.93 -10.07 7.16
N ALA A 55 -3.74 -10.00 6.52
CA ALA A 55 -2.50 -10.51 7.11
C ALA A 55 -2.01 -9.69 8.32
N VAL A 56 -2.26 -8.38 8.33
CA VAL A 56 -1.71 -7.48 9.35
C VAL A 56 -2.56 -7.46 10.63
N CYS A 57 -3.83 -7.90 10.59
CA CYS A 57 -4.78 -8.00 11.72
C CYS A 57 -4.58 -6.85 12.73
N ARG A 58 -4.90 -5.62 12.29
CA ARG A 58 -4.47 -4.39 12.99
C ARG A 58 -5.60 -3.38 13.15
N GLU A 59 -5.60 -2.78 14.34
CA GLU A 59 -6.61 -1.84 14.86
C GLU A 59 -6.19 -0.36 14.69
N LYS A 60 -4.93 -0.09 14.29
CA LYS A 60 -4.45 1.30 14.11
C LYS A 60 -4.91 1.88 12.76
N SER A 61 -5.48 3.08 12.82
CA SER A 61 -5.87 3.93 11.69
C SER A 61 -4.64 4.47 10.96
N SER A 62 -3.94 3.63 10.19
CA SER A 62 -2.91 4.08 9.26
C SER A 62 -3.59 4.84 8.12
N ARG A 63 -3.05 6.02 7.77
CA ARG A 63 -3.60 6.87 6.71
C ARG A 63 -3.26 6.23 5.36
N THR A 64 -4.22 5.55 4.75
CA THR A 64 -4.05 5.02 3.39
C THR A 64 -4.11 6.18 2.39
N VAL A 65 -3.08 6.29 1.56
CA VAL A 65 -3.02 7.30 0.51
C VAL A 65 -3.05 6.60 -0.84
N PHE A 66 -4.05 6.92 -1.65
CA PHE A 66 -4.16 6.43 -3.02
C PHE A 66 -3.42 7.37 -3.96
N TRP A 67 -2.47 6.82 -4.72
CA TRP A 67 -1.84 7.56 -5.80
C TRP A 67 -2.58 7.29 -7.11
N LYS A 68 -3.05 8.37 -7.74
CA LYS A 68 -3.64 8.35 -9.08
C LYS A 68 -2.52 8.33 -10.11
N THR A 69 -2.35 7.21 -10.82
CA THR A 69 -1.67 7.24 -12.11
C THR A 69 -2.57 8.02 -13.08
N ARG A 70 -2.11 9.18 -13.53
CA ARG A 70 -2.74 9.93 -14.60
C ARG A 70 -2.47 9.15 -15.89
N LEU A 71 -3.26 8.12 -16.17
CA LEU A 71 -3.35 7.57 -17.53
C LEU A 71 -3.94 8.71 -18.38
N MET A 72 -3.11 9.23 -19.30
CA MET A 72 -3.56 10.15 -20.34
C MET A 72 -4.67 9.43 -21.10
N ASP A 73 -5.86 10.02 -21.16
CA ASP A 73 -6.95 9.49 -21.97
C ASP A 73 -6.64 9.82 -23.44
N ILE A 74 -6.15 8.83 -24.19
CA ILE A 74 -5.74 8.98 -25.60
C ILE A 74 -6.97 9.10 -26.51
N SER A 75 -8.19 8.89 -25.99
CA SER A 75 -9.43 9.10 -26.76
C SER A 75 -9.78 10.58 -27.01
N GLN A 76 -9.00 11.51 -26.45
CA GLN A 76 -9.12 12.95 -26.68
C GLN A 76 -8.01 13.52 -27.60
N LEU A 77 -7.29 12.67 -28.33
CA LEU A 77 -6.42 13.03 -29.46
C LEU A 77 -7.05 12.56 -30.78
#